data_AF-A0A7C6DVW8-F1
#
_entry.id   AF-A0A7C6DVW8-F1
#
_cell.length_a   1.000
_cell.length_b   1.000
_cell.length_c   1.000
_cell.angle_alpha   90.00
_cell.angle_beta   90.00
_cell.angle_gamma   90.00
#
_symmetry.space_group_name_H-M   'P 1'
#
loop_
_entity.id
_entity.type
_entity.pdbx_description
1 polymer ?
#
loop_
_entity_poly.entity_id
_entity_poly.type
_entity_poly.pdbx_seq_one_letter_code
_entity_poly.pdbx_strand_id
1 'polypeptide(L)'
;MPNKRELSQFLKSLLEEDIYKESDFSFVLDEEKRKINNLAKVIKKFAEGEIYLGNAEKILDYTICSDAISADCLPFVDSTGKIPPRYVNLQSILSPYSVGEIHLQDESVSTRTIRNNAVTEQKIANNSITTQKLANNSVTTEKIVDLSITTQKLANGAVTTSKLSDNSVYTTKIMDGAVTTSKLANNSVTSLKLADNSVSTTKIVDGAVTTDK
;
A
#
# COMPACT_ATOMS: atom_id res chain seq x y z
N MET A 1 -23.01 3.71 -45.97
CA MET A 1 -21.54 3.75 -46.04
C MET A 1 -21.18 3.87 -47.51
N PRO A 2 -20.39 4.89 -47.93
CA PRO A 2 -20.03 5.04 -49.33
C PRO A 2 -19.24 3.81 -49.79
N ASN A 3 -19.59 3.28 -50.96
CA ASN A 3 -18.88 2.12 -51.52
C ASN A 3 -17.49 2.53 -52.04
N LYS A 4 -16.60 1.55 -52.28
CA LYS A 4 -15.20 1.79 -52.71
C LYS A 4 -15.07 2.69 -53.95
N ARG A 5 -16.09 2.69 -54.82
CA ARG A 5 -16.14 3.52 -56.04
C ARG A 5 -16.53 4.96 -55.73
N GLU A 6 -17.49 5.17 -54.84
CA GLU A 6 -17.92 6.49 -54.36
C GLU A 6 -16.80 7.19 -53.58
N LEU A 7 -16.09 6.46 -52.72
CA LEU A 7 -14.95 7.01 -51.98
C LEU A 7 -13.80 7.39 -52.93
N SER A 8 -13.56 6.59 -53.97
CA SER A 8 -12.54 6.88 -54.98
C SER A 8 -12.91 8.06 -55.89
N GLN A 9 -14.19 8.28 -56.17
CA GLN A 9 -14.64 9.43 -56.95
C GLN A 9 -14.57 10.73 -56.14
N PHE A 10 -14.93 10.68 -54.85
CA PHE A 10 -14.81 11.82 -53.94
C PHE A 10 -13.34 12.24 -53.71
N LEU A 11 -12.43 11.26 -53.60
CA LEU A 11 -11.00 11.54 -53.51
C LEU A 11 -10.43 12.14 -54.81
N LYS A 12 -10.95 11.73 -55.97
CA LYS A 12 -10.57 12.33 -57.26
C LYS A 12 -11.10 13.74 -57.42
N SER A 13 -12.33 14.03 -57.00
CA SER A 13 -12.89 15.39 -57.07
C SER A 13 -12.13 16.36 -56.17
N LEU A 14 -11.66 15.91 -55.00
CA LEU A 14 -10.80 16.72 -54.13
C LEU A 14 -9.41 17.01 -54.72
N LEU A 15 -8.95 16.22 -55.70
CA LEU A 15 -7.67 16.40 -56.38
C LEU A 15 -7.80 17.20 -57.69
N GLU A 16 -9.00 17.25 -58.28
CA GLU A 16 -9.28 17.91 -59.57
C GLU A 16 -9.88 19.32 -59.44
N GLU A 17 -10.31 19.77 -58.25
CA GLU A 17 -10.69 21.17 -58.02
C GLU A 17 -9.46 22.09 -57.93
N ASP A 18 -9.05 22.61 -59.09
CA ASP A 18 -8.29 23.86 -59.35
C ASP A 18 -7.65 24.62 -58.17
N ILE A 19 -6.53 24.12 -57.63
CA ILE A 19 -5.54 24.94 -56.91
C ILE A 19 -4.16 24.81 -57.55
N TYR A 20 -4.06 24.96 -58.89
CA TYR A 20 -2.77 24.86 -59.56
C TYR A 20 -2.65 25.81 -60.76
N LYS A 21 -2.21 27.05 -60.49
CA LYS A 21 -1.45 27.84 -61.47
C LYS A 21 -0.10 28.25 -60.88
N GLU A 22 0.92 27.62 -61.44
CA GLU A 22 2.31 28.05 -61.67
C GLU A 22 3.14 28.73 -60.55
N SER A 23 4.25 28.03 -60.25
CA SER A 23 5.63 28.52 -60.29
C SER A 23 6.34 29.13 -59.08
N ASP A 24 5.95 28.86 -57.81
CA ASP A 24 6.86 29.16 -56.67
C ASP A 24 6.66 28.37 -55.36
N PHE A 25 5.99 27.21 -55.39
CA PHE A 25 5.61 26.47 -54.16
C PHE A 25 6.04 24.98 -54.13
N SER A 26 7.12 24.58 -54.82
CA SER A 26 7.51 23.16 -54.89
C SER A 26 7.74 22.50 -53.52
N PHE A 27 8.31 23.23 -52.56
CA PHE A 27 8.58 22.72 -51.21
C PHE A 27 7.33 22.56 -50.33
N VAL A 28 6.40 23.54 -50.40
CA VAL A 28 5.13 23.49 -49.64
C VAL A 28 4.21 22.42 -50.22
N LEU A 29 4.25 22.22 -51.54
CA LEU A 29 3.48 21.21 -52.25
C LEU A 29 3.95 19.78 -51.92
N ASP A 30 5.24 19.54 -51.72
CA ASP A 30 5.73 18.21 -51.34
C ASP A 30 5.31 17.83 -49.91
N GLU A 31 5.26 18.81 -49.00
CA GLU A 31 4.83 18.56 -47.63
C GLU A 31 3.32 18.27 -47.54
N GLU A 32 2.50 19.07 -48.22
CA GLU A 32 1.05 18.89 -48.32
C GLU A 32 0.71 17.57 -49.04
N LYS A 33 1.37 17.26 -50.17
CA LYS A 33 1.20 15.98 -50.87
C LYS A 33 1.59 14.80 -50.00
N ARG A 34 2.64 14.92 -49.19
CA ARG A 34 3.04 13.89 -48.24
C ARG A 34 2.00 13.68 -47.15
N LYS A 35 1.40 14.75 -46.61
CA LYS A 35 0.28 14.69 -45.64
C LYS A 35 -0.93 13.98 -46.24
N ILE A 36 -1.33 14.35 -47.46
CA ILE A 36 -2.45 13.72 -48.17
C ILE A 36 -2.19 12.24 -48.46
N ASN A 37 -0.99 11.89 -48.93
CA ASN A 37 -0.62 10.49 -49.19
C ASN A 37 -0.60 9.64 -47.92
N ASN A 38 -0.15 10.20 -46.80
CA ASN A 38 -0.19 9.51 -45.51
C ASN A 38 -1.62 9.32 -45.01
N LEU A 39 -2.45 10.35 -45.13
CA LEU A 39 -3.87 10.28 -44.76
C LEU A 39 -4.61 9.22 -45.60
N ALA A 40 -4.35 9.15 -46.91
CA ALA A 40 -4.93 8.14 -47.79
C ALA A 40 -4.54 6.70 -47.39
N LYS A 41 -3.30 6.48 -46.94
CA LYS A 41 -2.86 5.17 -46.42
C LYS A 41 -3.58 4.78 -45.14
N VAL A 42 -3.78 5.71 -44.22
CA VAL A 42 -4.50 5.48 -42.96
C VAL A 42 -5.96 5.11 -43.22
N ILE A 43 -6.63 5.86 -44.11
CA ILE A 43 -8.03 5.59 -44.50
C ILE A 43 -8.16 4.20 -45.15
N LYS A 44 -7.20 3.81 -45.99
CA LYS A 44 -7.19 2.48 -46.62
C LYS A 44 -7.09 1.35 -45.58
N LYS A 45 -6.16 1.45 -44.63
CA LYS A 45 -5.99 0.46 -43.55
C LYS A 45 -7.22 0.35 -42.66
N PHE A 46 -7.91 1.48 -42.39
CA PHE A 46 -9.18 1.47 -41.67
C PHE A 46 -10.27 0.72 -42.44
N ALA A 47 -10.40 0.97 -43.75
CA ALA A 47 -11.37 0.29 -44.60
C ALA A 47 -11.10 -1.22 -44.74
N GLU A 48 -9.84 -1.63 -44.62
CA GLU A 48 -9.40 -3.03 -44.62
C GLU A 48 -9.50 -3.69 -43.22
N GLY A 49 -9.90 -2.93 -42.19
CA GLY A 49 -10.11 -3.42 -40.82
C GLY A 49 -8.84 -3.61 -39.99
N GLU A 50 -7.69 -3.12 -40.49
CA GLU A 50 -6.39 -3.28 -39.85
C GLU A 50 -6.17 -2.32 -38.66
N ILE A 51 -6.95 -1.23 -38.58
CA ILE A 51 -6.90 -0.23 -37.50
C ILE A 51 -8.31 0.14 -37.03
N TYR A 52 -8.49 0.37 -35.73
CA TYR A 52 -9.74 0.88 -35.14
C TYR A 52 -9.58 2.37 -34.80
N LEU A 53 -10.40 3.22 -35.42
CA LEU A 53 -10.50 4.64 -35.09
C LEU A 53 -11.55 4.81 -33.99
N GLY A 54 -11.12 5.20 -32.79
CA GLY A 54 -12.02 5.69 -31.74
C GLY A 54 -12.63 7.06 -32.10
N ASN A 55 -13.23 7.74 -31.12
CA ASN A 55 -13.88 9.05 -31.31
C ASN A 55 -13.00 10.03 -32.10
N ALA A 56 -13.51 10.46 -33.27
CA ALA A 56 -12.77 11.16 -34.31
C ALA A 56 -12.28 12.58 -33.93
N GLU A 57 -12.81 13.20 -32.88
CA GLU A 57 -12.45 14.58 -32.49
C GLU A 57 -11.04 14.72 -31.86
N LYS A 58 -10.40 13.63 -31.42
CA LYS A 58 -9.05 13.69 -30.81
C LYS A 58 -7.90 13.30 -31.76
N ILE A 59 -8.21 13.01 -33.03
CA ILE A 59 -7.26 12.34 -33.95
C ILE A 59 -6.34 13.32 -34.70
N LEU A 60 -6.63 14.63 -34.70
CA LEU A 60 -5.80 15.59 -35.45
C LEU A 60 -4.37 15.74 -34.91
N ASP A 61 -4.10 15.33 -33.67
CA ASP A 61 -2.76 15.36 -33.06
C ASP A 61 -1.99 14.02 -33.21
N TYR A 62 -2.60 13.01 -33.83
CA TYR A 62 -2.16 11.61 -33.79
C TYR A 62 -1.32 11.18 -35.02
N THR A 63 -0.98 12.12 -35.91
CA THR A 63 -0.41 11.87 -37.25
C THR A 63 1.10 11.55 -37.26
N ILE A 64 1.69 10.99 -36.20
CA ILE A 64 3.14 10.70 -36.18
C ILE A 64 3.49 9.20 -36.12
N CYS A 65 2.54 8.28 -35.92
CA CYS A 65 2.85 6.85 -35.91
C CYS A 65 2.50 6.17 -37.25
N SER A 66 3.30 6.41 -38.29
CA SER A 66 3.10 5.77 -39.60
C SER A 66 3.65 4.34 -39.71
N ASP A 67 4.50 3.90 -38.77
CA ASP A 67 5.25 2.66 -38.91
C ASP A 67 4.99 1.74 -37.72
N ALA A 68 3.97 0.89 -37.84
CA ALA A 68 3.81 -0.26 -36.97
C ALA A 68 4.95 -1.25 -37.26
N ILE A 69 5.96 -1.35 -36.38
CA ILE A 69 6.79 -2.57 -36.15
C ILE A 69 7.69 -2.47 -34.89
N SER A 70 7.94 -1.30 -34.29
CA SER A 70 8.59 -1.23 -32.97
C SER A 70 7.63 -0.77 -31.88
N ALA A 71 7.96 -1.02 -30.62
CA ALA A 71 7.19 -0.70 -29.41
C ALA A 71 6.86 0.79 -29.19
N ASP A 72 7.05 1.64 -30.21
CA ASP A 72 6.97 3.10 -30.17
C ASP A 72 5.57 3.66 -30.50
N CYS A 73 4.58 2.80 -30.78
CA CYS A 73 3.21 3.22 -31.15
C CYS A 73 2.12 2.81 -30.14
N LEU A 74 2.47 2.67 -28.87
CA LEU A 74 1.50 2.98 -27.81
C LEU A 74 1.59 4.50 -27.60
N PRO A 75 0.49 5.27 -27.72
CA PRO A 75 0.50 6.75 -27.77
C PRO A 75 1.11 7.45 -26.55
N PHE A 76 1.54 6.70 -25.54
CA PHE A 76 2.01 7.22 -24.27
C PHE A 76 3.30 6.58 -23.77
N VAL A 77 3.95 5.63 -24.46
CA VAL A 77 5.19 5.00 -23.96
C VAL A 77 6.35 4.99 -24.99
N ASP A 78 7.59 5.03 -24.51
CA ASP A 78 8.82 4.96 -25.30
C ASP A 78 9.20 3.53 -25.70
N SER A 79 10.32 3.36 -26.43
CA SER A 79 10.86 2.07 -26.87
C SER A 79 11.18 1.08 -25.74
N THR A 80 11.20 1.56 -24.49
CA THR A 80 11.37 0.75 -23.28
C THR A 80 10.04 0.41 -22.59
N GLY A 81 8.91 0.81 -23.18
CA GLY A 81 7.58 0.65 -22.62
C GLY A 81 7.26 1.64 -21.48
N LYS A 82 8.05 2.71 -21.31
CA LYS A 82 7.88 3.70 -20.22
C LYS A 82 7.22 4.98 -20.73
N ILE A 83 6.36 5.59 -19.90
CA ILE A 83 5.77 6.88 -20.25
C ILE A 83 6.85 7.98 -20.22
N PRO A 84 7.11 8.72 -21.32
CA PRO A 84 8.14 9.74 -21.33
C PRO A 84 7.83 10.85 -20.30
N PRO A 85 8.84 11.42 -19.59
CA PRO A 85 8.63 12.35 -18.48
C PRO A 85 7.75 13.56 -18.79
N ARG A 86 7.75 14.02 -20.05
CA ARG A 86 6.92 15.15 -20.54
C ARG A 86 5.42 14.88 -20.55
N TYR A 87 5.03 13.60 -20.50
CA TYR A 87 3.63 13.18 -20.48
C TYR A 87 3.17 12.94 -19.03
N VAL A 88 4.06 12.53 -18.11
CA VAL A 88 3.73 12.13 -16.73
C VAL A 88 2.99 13.21 -15.89
N ASN A 89 3.03 14.47 -16.29
CA ASN A 89 2.36 15.59 -15.62
C ASN A 89 1.05 16.05 -16.29
N LEU A 90 0.61 15.43 -17.38
CA LEU A 90 -0.69 15.70 -17.98
C LEU A 90 -1.78 15.07 -17.10
N GLN A 91 -2.74 15.88 -16.66
CA GLN A 91 -3.87 15.47 -15.81
C GLN A 91 -4.77 14.35 -16.38
N SER A 92 -4.50 13.80 -17.57
CA SER A 92 -5.41 12.91 -18.29
C SER A 92 -4.81 11.63 -18.87
N ILE A 93 -3.57 11.25 -18.55
CA ILE A 93 -3.00 9.99 -19.10
C ILE A 93 -3.68 8.76 -18.52
N LEU A 94 -4.04 8.81 -17.25
CA LEU A 94 -4.73 7.75 -16.56
C LEU A 94 -6.08 8.30 -16.11
N SER A 95 -7.18 7.72 -16.58
CA SER A 95 -8.48 8.01 -15.99
C SER A 95 -8.51 7.50 -14.53
N PRO A 96 -9.32 8.10 -13.65
CA PRO A 96 -9.48 7.59 -12.28
C PRO A 96 -9.78 6.09 -12.29
N TYR A 97 -9.12 5.35 -11.39
CA TYR A 97 -9.28 3.88 -11.24
C TYR A 97 -8.81 3.02 -12.43
N SER A 98 -8.11 3.59 -13.43
CA SER A 98 -7.61 2.81 -14.58
C SER A 98 -6.42 1.90 -14.26
N VAL A 99 -5.67 2.17 -13.19
CA VAL A 99 -4.56 1.33 -12.72
C VAL A 99 -5.12 0.24 -11.79
N GLY A 100 -4.79 -1.01 -12.06
CA GLY A 100 -5.29 -2.20 -11.36
C GLY A 100 -4.17 -3.24 -11.26
N GLU A 101 -4.46 -4.43 -10.74
CA GLU A 101 -3.44 -5.44 -10.41
C GLU A 101 -2.54 -5.81 -11.61
N ILE A 102 -3.12 -5.96 -12.81
CA ILE A 102 -2.37 -6.33 -14.02
C ILE A 102 -1.42 -5.22 -14.52
N HIS A 103 -1.60 -3.98 -14.05
CA HIS A 103 -0.82 -2.82 -14.49
C HIS A 103 0.44 -2.60 -13.64
N LEU A 104 0.55 -3.27 -12.49
CA LEU A 104 1.71 -3.19 -11.60
C LEU A 104 2.47 -4.51 -11.68
N GLN A 105 3.70 -4.45 -12.16
CA GLN A 105 4.61 -5.60 -12.07
C GLN A 105 4.98 -5.84 -10.60
N ASP A 106 5.32 -7.08 -10.27
CA ASP A 106 5.83 -7.44 -8.94
C ASP A 106 6.99 -6.52 -8.54
N GLU A 107 6.96 -6.07 -7.28
CA GLU A 107 7.98 -5.19 -6.68
C GLU A 107 8.17 -3.81 -7.35
N SER A 108 7.38 -3.46 -8.36
CA SER A 108 7.50 -2.18 -9.09
C SER A 108 7.23 -0.94 -8.23
N VAL A 109 6.47 -1.10 -7.14
CA VAL A 109 6.17 -0.04 -6.18
C VAL A 109 7.23 0.00 -5.08
N SER A 110 8.22 0.87 -5.26
CA SER A 110 9.30 1.08 -4.28
C SER A 110 8.94 2.12 -3.21
N THR A 111 9.72 2.16 -2.13
CA THR A 111 9.59 3.18 -1.07
C THR A 111 9.71 4.62 -1.58
N ARG A 112 10.43 4.86 -2.69
CA ARG A 112 10.51 6.18 -3.33
C ARG A 112 9.20 6.60 -3.99
N THR A 113 8.43 5.63 -4.50
CA THR A 113 7.14 5.89 -5.19
C THR A 113 6.00 6.14 -4.21
N ILE A 114 6.10 5.61 -2.98
CA ILE A 114 5.15 5.85 -1.90
C ILE A 114 5.60 7.08 -1.11
N ARG A 115 4.85 8.19 -1.19
CA ARG A 115 5.15 9.39 -0.41
C ARG A 115 5.02 9.11 1.10
N ASN A 116 5.75 9.88 1.91
CA ASN A 116 5.58 9.84 3.37
C ASN A 116 4.11 10.02 3.76
N ASN A 117 3.63 9.19 4.69
CA ASN A 117 2.24 9.15 5.16
C ASN A 117 1.19 8.81 4.09
N ALA A 118 1.59 8.35 2.89
CA ALA A 118 0.63 7.99 1.85
C ALA A 118 -0.23 6.76 2.21
N VAL A 119 0.30 5.84 3.00
CA VAL A 119 -0.44 4.68 3.54
C VAL A 119 -1.00 5.07 4.91
N THR A 120 -2.29 5.40 4.95
CA THR A 120 -3.01 5.74 6.18
C THR A 120 -3.69 4.51 6.76
N GLU A 121 -4.21 4.60 7.98
CA GLU A 121 -4.93 3.51 8.64
C GLU A 121 -6.08 2.98 7.76
N GLN A 122 -6.86 3.84 7.12
CA GLN A 122 -7.99 3.45 6.27
C GLN A 122 -7.56 2.67 5.01
N LYS A 123 -6.28 2.75 4.62
CA LYS A 123 -5.73 2.01 3.47
C LYS A 123 -5.19 0.64 3.86
N ILE A 124 -5.07 0.35 5.16
CA ILE A 124 -4.60 -0.93 5.68
C ILE A 124 -5.83 -1.74 6.07
N ALA A 125 -6.07 -2.86 5.38
CA ALA A 125 -7.19 -3.73 5.71
C ALA A 125 -7.04 -4.28 7.14
N ASN A 126 -8.17 -4.45 7.84
CA ASN A 126 -8.21 -5.03 9.18
C ASN A 126 -7.48 -6.38 9.22
N ASN A 127 -6.69 -6.61 10.25
CA ASN A 127 -5.89 -7.82 10.47
C ASN A 127 -4.86 -8.16 9.37
N SER A 128 -4.63 -7.26 8.40
CA SER A 128 -3.67 -7.52 7.32
C SER A 128 -2.22 -7.51 7.79
N ILE A 129 -1.92 -6.87 8.93
CA ILE A 129 -0.61 -6.88 9.59
C ILE A 129 -0.59 -8.01 10.61
N THR A 130 -0.03 -9.15 10.22
CA THR A 130 0.16 -10.30 11.12
C THR A 130 1.47 -10.17 11.90
N THR A 131 1.65 -11.00 12.93
CA THR A 131 2.91 -11.06 13.70
C THR A 131 4.12 -11.36 12.82
N GLN A 132 3.96 -12.17 11.77
CA GLN A 132 5.02 -12.51 10.81
C GLN A 132 5.46 -11.32 9.95
N LYS A 133 4.59 -10.32 9.77
CA LYS A 133 4.90 -9.09 9.03
C LYS A 133 5.58 -8.03 9.91
N LEU A 134 5.57 -8.21 11.23
CA LEU A 134 6.27 -7.34 12.17
C LEU A 134 7.71 -7.82 12.33
N ALA A 135 8.67 -6.93 12.11
CA ALA A 135 10.06 -7.24 12.42
C ALA A 135 10.24 -7.45 13.92
N ASN A 136 11.22 -8.27 14.31
CA ASN A 136 11.55 -8.47 15.72
C ASN A 136 11.81 -7.12 16.42
N ASN A 137 11.23 -6.95 17.60
CA ASN A 137 11.32 -5.72 18.40
C ASN A 137 10.77 -4.45 17.73
N SER A 138 9.99 -4.57 16.64
CA SER A 138 9.41 -3.38 15.98
C SER A 138 8.34 -2.68 16.81
N VAL A 139 7.75 -3.37 17.78
CA VAL A 139 6.78 -2.83 18.75
C VAL A 139 7.56 -2.43 20.00
N THR A 140 7.88 -1.14 20.11
CA THR A 140 8.58 -0.56 21.26
C THR A 140 7.60 -0.14 22.34
N THR A 141 8.09 0.20 23.53
CA THR A 141 7.30 0.72 24.64
C THR A 141 6.43 1.91 24.25
N GLU A 142 6.97 2.84 23.45
CA GLU A 142 6.27 4.06 23.02
C GLU A 142 5.13 3.77 22.04
N LYS A 143 5.14 2.60 21.40
CA LYS A 143 4.07 2.14 20.50
C LYS A 143 2.95 1.41 21.24
N ILE A 144 3.15 1.07 22.51
CA ILE A 144 2.15 0.44 23.36
C ILE A 144 1.44 1.55 24.14
N VAL A 145 0.17 1.78 23.81
CA VAL A 145 -0.65 2.76 24.52
C VAL A 145 -0.82 2.34 25.98
N ASP A 146 -0.82 3.31 26.89
CA ASP A 146 -1.04 3.09 28.32
C ASP A 146 -2.30 2.26 28.57
N LEU A 147 -2.21 1.34 29.54
CA LEU A 147 -3.28 0.42 29.96
C LEU A 147 -3.78 -0.53 28.86
N SER A 148 -3.16 -0.56 27.68
CA SER A 148 -3.59 -1.44 26.59
C SER A 148 -3.32 -2.92 26.86
N ILE A 149 -2.41 -3.26 27.77
CA ILE A 149 -2.12 -4.62 28.21
C ILE A 149 -3.05 -4.99 29.38
N THR A 150 -4.17 -5.64 29.05
CA THR A 150 -5.14 -6.12 30.04
C THR A 150 -4.76 -7.50 30.56
N THR A 151 -5.38 -7.93 31.67
CA THR A 151 -5.15 -9.27 32.24
C THR A 151 -5.39 -10.39 31.23
N GLN A 152 -6.38 -10.28 30.35
CA GLN A 152 -6.67 -11.29 29.33
C GLN A 152 -5.58 -11.41 28.25
N LYS A 153 -4.76 -10.35 28.07
CA LYS A 153 -3.61 -10.36 27.15
C LYS A 153 -2.37 -11.00 27.77
N LEU A 154 -2.34 -11.17 29.10
CA LEU A 154 -1.24 -11.83 29.81
C LEU A 154 -1.54 -13.32 29.92
N ALA A 155 -0.66 -14.14 29.34
CA ALA A 155 -0.72 -15.58 29.53
C ALA A 155 -0.45 -15.95 31.01
N ASN A 156 -0.95 -17.11 31.43
CA ASN A 156 -0.67 -17.63 32.77
C ASN A 156 0.85 -17.76 32.99
N GLY A 157 1.36 -17.18 34.08
CA GLY A 157 2.79 -17.18 34.40
C GLY A 157 3.64 -16.21 33.59
N ALA A 158 3.04 -15.35 32.75
CA ALA A 158 3.80 -14.35 31.97
C ALA A 158 4.57 -13.36 32.85
N VAL A 159 4.06 -13.07 34.05
CA VAL A 159 4.76 -12.25 35.07
C VAL A 159 5.50 -13.19 36.02
N THR A 160 6.76 -13.42 35.73
CA THR A 160 7.66 -14.21 36.60
C THR A 160 8.20 -13.35 37.74
N THR A 161 8.77 -13.99 38.77
CA THR A 161 9.42 -13.29 39.89
C THR A 161 10.50 -12.32 39.43
N SER A 162 11.27 -12.68 38.39
CA SER A 162 12.30 -11.82 37.78
C SER A 162 11.76 -10.58 37.07
N LYS A 163 10.45 -10.51 36.80
CA LYS A 163 9.78 -9.33 36.24
C LYS A 163 9.21 -8.39 37.30
N LEU A 164 9.16 -8.84 38.56
CA LEU A 164 8.74 -8.03 39.70
C LEU A 164 9.97 -7.38 40.32
N SER A 165 9.97 -6.05 40.38
CA SER A 165 10.97 -5.31 41.15
C SER A 165 10.76 -5.55 42.64
N ASP A 166 11.82 -5.38 43.44
CA ASP A 166 11.74 -5.45 44.88
C ASP A 166 10.65 -4.52 45.42
N ASN A 167 9.85 -5.03 46.37
CA ASN A 167 8.75 -4.30 47.01
C ASN A 167 7.63 -3.83 46.06
N SER A 168 7.57 -4.34 44.81
CA SER A 168 6.51 -3.96 43.86
C SER A 168 5.11 -4.48 44.21
N VAL A 169 5.03 -5.52 45.05
CA VAL A 169 3.75 -6.09 45.52
C VAL A 169 3.37 -5.48 46.85
N TYR A 170 2.43 -4.54 46.81
CA TYR A 170 1.85 -3.91 47.99
C TYR A 170 0.84 -4.84 48.66
N THR A 171 0.65 -4.70 49.98
CA THR A 171 -0.30 -5.51 50.76
C THR A 171 -1.73 -5.42 50.23
N THR A 172 -2.13 -4.26 49.71
CA THR A 172 -3.45 -4.05 49.07
C THR A 172 -3.67 -4.88 47.79
N LYS A 173 -2.61 -5.48 47.24
CA LYS A 173 -2.67 -6.39 46.09
C LYS A 173 -2.69 -7.86 46.51
N ILE A 174 -2.55 -8.16 47.79
CA ILE A 174 -2.63 -9.50 48.36
C ILE A 174 -4.03 -9.67 48.94
N MET A 175 -4.78 -10.66 48.45
CA MET A 175 -6.10 -10.98 48.99
C MET A 175 -5.98 -11.57 50.40
N ASP A 176 -6.98 -11.31 51.25
CA ASP A 176 -7.06 -11.90 52.58
C ASP A 176 -7.00 -13.43 52.51
N GLY A 177 -6.12 -14.02 53.33
CA GLY A 177 -5.88 -15.47 53.33
C GLY A 177 -5.03 -16.01 52.18
N ALA A 178 -4.58 -15.18 51.22
CA ALA A 178 -3.73 -15.64 50.13
C ALA A 178 -2.37 -16.19 50.59
N VAL A 179 -1.86 -15.68 51.72
CA VAL A 179 -0.66 -16.22 52.38
C VAL A 179 -1.07 -17.37 53.28
N THR A 180 -1.08 -18.59 52.72
CA THR A 180 -1.38 -19.82 53.46
C THR A 180 -0.15 -20.33 54.21
N THR A 181 -0.33 -21.24 55.16
CA THR A 181 0.78 -21.87 55.90
C THR A 181 1.83 -22.48 54.98
N SER A 182 1.42 -23.10 53.88
CA SER A 182 2.34 -23.68 52.88
C SER A 182 3.22 -22.66 52.14
N LYS A 183 2.85 -21.36 52.18
CA LYS A 183 3.63 -20.26 51.58
C LYS A 183 4.62 -19.65 52.57
N LEU A 184 4.53 -19.99 53.85
CA LEU A 184 5.48 -19.58 54.88
C LEU A 184 6.53 -20.68 55.04
N ALA A 185 7.80 -20.30 54.88
CA ALA A 185 8.90 -21.20 55.19
C ALA A 185 8.97 -21.46 56.71
N ASN A 186 9.51 -22.61 57.11
CA ASN A 186 9.73 -22.89 58.53
C ASN A 186 10.55 -21.77 59.18
N ASN A 187 10.15 -21.36 60.38
CA ASN A 187 10.76 -20.25 61.13
C ASN A 187 10.73 -18.88 60.43
N SER A 188 9.93 -18.71 59.37
CA SER A 188 9.85 -17.42 58.66
C SER A 188 9.13 -16.34 59.47
N VAL A 189 8.32 -16.70 60.47
CA VAL A 189 7.70 -15.78 61.42
C VAL A 189 8.58 -15.69 62.66
N THR A 190 9.45 -14.68 62.68
CA THR A 190 10.35 -14.40 63.82
C THR A 190 9.65 -13.51 64.84
N SER A 191 10.21 -13.40 66.05
CA SER A 191 9.69 -12.51 67.09
C SER A 191 9.52 -11.06 66.61
N LEU A 192 10.44 -10.56 65.78
CA LEU A 192 10.36 -9.21 65.17
C LEU A 192 9.14 -9.00 64.25
N LYS A 193 8.53 -10.08 63.75
CA LYS A 193 7.32 -10.01 62.92
C LYS A 193 6.03 -10.10 63.73
N LEU A 194 6.11 -10.43 65.02
CA LEU A 194 4.98 -10.51 65.92
C LEU A 194 4.91 -9.20 66.71
N ALA A 195 3.77 -8.50 66.62
CA ALA A 195 3.52 -7.36 67.49
C ALA A 195 3.27 -7.84 68.94
N ASP A 196 3.53 -6.97 69.91
CA ASP A 196 3.25 -7.25 71.31
C ASP A 196 1.77 -7.63 71.51
N ASN A 197 1.54 -8.69 72.28
CA ASN A 197 0.21 -9.25 72.55
C ASN A 197 -0.58 -9.74 71.31
N SER A 198 0.06 -9.89 70.14
CA SER A 198 -0.62 -10.38 68.92
C SER A 198 -0.99 -11.86 68.95
N VAL A 199 -0.35 -12.65 69.82
CA VAL A 199 -0.63 -14.08 69.99
C VAL A 199 -1.59 -14.27 71.16
N SER A 200 -2.84 -14.63 70.86
CA SER A 200 -3.82 -14.96 71.90
C SER A 200 -3.60 -16.37 72.44
N THR A 201 -3.97 -16.59 73.71
CA THR A 201 -3.88 -17.91 74.37
C THR A 201 -4.63 -19.01 73.61
N THR A 202 -5.71 -18.68 72.91
CA THR A 202 -6.46 -19.61 72.04
C THR A 202 -5.68 -20.12 70.83
N LYS A 203 -4.54 -19.51 70.49
CA LYS A 203 -3.62 -19.95 69.43
C LYS A 203 -2.47 -20.79 69.96
N ILE A 204 -2.35 -20.96 71.27
CA ILE A 204 -1.30 -21.74 71.93
C ILE A 204 -1.95 -23.03 72.44
N VAL A 205 -1.41 -24.18 72.04
CA VAL A 205 -1.87 -25.49 72.56
C VAL A 205 -1.24 -25.78 73.92
N ASP A 206 -1.92 -26.57 74.75
CA ASP A 206 -1.42 -26.93 76.07
C ASP A 206 -0.03 -27.57 76.00
N GLY A 207 0.89 -27.09 76.84
CA GLY A 207 2.28 -27.56 76.85
C GLY A 207 3.17 -27.04 75.70
N ALA A 208 2.67 -26.16 74.81
CA ALA A 208 3.48 -25.62 73.71
C ALA A 208 4.62 -24.69 74.16
N VAL A 209 4.49 -24.07 75.35
CA VAL A 209 5.51 -23.19 75.92
C VAL A 209 6.25 -23.95 77.01
N THR A 210 7.50 -24.31 76.74
CA THR A 210 8.39 -24.97 77.69
C THR A 210 9.29 -23.95 78.38
N THR A 211 9.89 -24.32 79.52
CA THR A 211 10.71 -23.41 80.35
C THR A 211 12.07 -23.06 79.75
N ASP A 212 12.52 -23.83 78.77
CA ASP A 212 13.79 -23.58 78.08
C ASP A 212 13.58 -22.52 77.00
N LYS A 213 14.41 -21.48 77.05
CA LYS A 213 14.35 -20.28 76.19
C LYS A 213 15.55 -20.20 75.27
#